data_AF-A0A3B8NFV9-F1
#
_entry.id   AF-A0A3B8NFV9-F1
#
_cell.length_a   1.000
_cell.length_b   1.000
_cell.length_c   1.000
_cell.angle_alpha   90.00
_cell.angle_beta   90.00
_cell.angle_gamma   90.00
#
_symmetry.space_group_name_H-M   'P 1'
#
loop_
_entity.id
_entity.type
_entity.pdbx_description
1 polymer ?
#
loop_
_entity_poly.entity_id
_entity_poly.type
_entity_poly.pdbx_seq_one_letter_code
_entity_poly.pdbx_strand_id
1 'polypeptide(L)'
;KIVKATSNNTKAINKILDSDPGARFVGEFAIGFNPKIKEPMRDILFDEKIAGSFHFTPGQAYEGVADNGNRSQVHWDMVCIQ
;
A
#
# COMPACT_ATOMS: atom_id res chain seq x y z
N LYS A 1 2.02 -8.30 9.92
CA LYS A 1 1.32 -7.31 10.77
C LYS A 1 2.22 -6.11 11.02
N ILE A 2 1.71 -4.90 10.83
CA ILE A 2 2.41 -3.65 11.13
C ILE A 2 2.32 -3.39 12.63
N VAL A 3 3.44 -3.53 13.33
CA VAL A 3 3.52 -3.32 14.79
C VAL A 3 3.92 -1.89 15.17
N LYS A 4 4.52 -1.14 14.23
CA LYS A 4 4.96 0.25 14.40
C LYS A 4 4.88 0.96 13.05
N ALA A 5 4.36 2.18 13.05
CA ALA A 5 4.31 3.05 11.87
C ALA A 5 4.66 4.49 12.25
N THR A 6 5.49 5.14 11.45
CA THR A 6 5.92 6.53 11.59
C THR A 6 5.86 7.23 10.25
N SER A 7 5.47 8.49 10.24
CA SER A 7 5.43 9.34 9.04
C SER A 7 5.55 10.81 9.41
N ASN A 8 5.58 11.69 8.41
CA ASN A 8 5.46 13.15 8.58
C ASN A 8 4.20 13.54 9.39
N ASN A 9 3.15 12.72 9.35
CA ASN A 9 1.98 12.83 10.22
C ASN A 9 1.67 11.49 10.90
N THR A 10 2.50 11.15 11.89
CA THR A 10 2.42 9.87 12.62
C THR A 10 1.05 9.62 13.26
N LYS A 11 0.36 10.66 13.72
CA LYS A 11 -1.00 10.51 14.30
C LYS A 11 -2.01 10.10 13.24
N ALA A 12 -1.99 10.73 12.07
CA ALA A 12 -2.93 10.43 10.99
C ALA A 12 -2.74 9.01 10.43
N ILE A 13 -1.49 8.59 10.16
CA ILE A 13 -1.25 7.25 9.62
C ILE A 13 -1.67 6.15 10.61
N ASN A 14 -1.41 6.32 11.91
CA ASN A 14 -1.84 5.32 12.89
C ASN A 14 -3.38 5.32 13.02
N LYS A 15 -4.05 6.47 12.92
CA LYS A 15 -5.53 6.50 12.87
C LYS A 15 -6.10 5.66 11.72
N ILE A 16 -5.46 5.70 10.54
CA ILE A 16 -5.84 4.85 9.39
C ILE A 16 -5.54 3.38 9.69
N LEU A 17 -4.34 3.08 10.18
CA LEU A 17 -3.94 1.70 10.46
C LEU A 17 -4.71 1.07 11.65
N ASP A 18 -5.37 1.87 12.49
CA ASP A 18 -6.22 1.43 13.60
C ASP A 18 -7.72 1.45 13.24
N SER A 19 -8.07 1.60 11.96
CA SER A 19 -9.47 1.68 11.52
C SER A 19 -10.27 0.41 11.76
N ASP A 20 -9.62 -0.75 11.68
CA ASP A 20 -10.24 -2.07 11.80
C ASP A 20 -9.16 -3.17 12.01
N PRO A 21 -9.55 -4.41 12.35
CA PRO A 21 -8.60 -5.49 12.63
C PRO A 21 -7.67 -5.86 11.45
N GLY A 22 -8.10 -5.66 10.20
CA GLY A 22 -7.34 -6.01 9.00
C GLY A 22 -6.40 -4.92 8.51
N ALA A 23 -6.60 -3.66 8.92
CA ALA A 23 -5.85 -2.50 8.45
C ALA A 23 -4.33 -2.57 8.71
N ARG A 24 -3.89 -3.36 9.72
CA ARG A 24 -2.46 -3.58 10.03
C ARG A 24 -1.87 -4.81 9.33
N PHE A 25 -2.59 -5.47 8.45
CA PHE A 25 -2.09 -6.63 7.69
C PHE A 25 -2.01 -6.26 6.21
N VAL A 26 -1.12 -6.92 5.47
CA VAL A 26 -0.89 -6.62 4.06
C VAL A 26 -1.96 -7.33 3.24
N GLY A 27 -2.69 -6.59 2.42
CA GLY A 27 -3.63 -7.11 1.42
C GLY A 27 -3.00 -7.33 0.05
N GLU A 28 -1.97 -6.55 -0.28
CA GLU A 28 -1.29 -6.62 -1.58
C GLU A 28 0.21 -6.33 -1.48
N PHE A 29 0.95 -6.97 -2.38
CA PHE A 29 2.34 -6.69 -2.71
C PHE A 29 2.50 -6.70 -4.22
N ALA A 30 3.15 -5.66 -4.78
CA ALA A 30 3.41 -5.58 -6.20
C ALA A 30 4.72 -4.84 -6.52
N ILE A 31 5.16 -5.03 -7.77
CA ILE A 31 6.42 -4.48 -8.30
C ILE A 31 6.08 -3.71 -9.58
N GLY A 32 6.53 -2.46 -9.65
CA GLY A 32 6.35 -1.56 -10.78
C GLY A 32 7.38 -1.81 -11.88
N PHE A 33 6.90 -2.01 -13.11
CA PHE A 33 7.74 -2.29 -14.28
C PHE A 33 7.49 -1.35 -15.46
N ASN A 34 6.73 -0.26 -15.31
CA ASN A 34 6.42 0.61 -16.46
C ASN A 34 7.63 1.48 -16.81
N PRO A 35 8.35 1.23 -17.93
CA PRO A 35 9.59 1.95 -18.25
C PRO A 35 9.37 3.43 -18.63
N LYS A 36 8.10 3.83 -18.82
CA LYS A 36 7.72 5.20 -19.19
C LYS A 36 7.42 6.09 -17.97
N ILE A 37 7.20 5.50 -16.79
CA ILE A 37 6.93 6.24 -15.56
C ILE A 37 8.17 6.12 -14.68
N LYS A 38 8.88 7.25 -14.51
CA LYS A 38 10.19 7.28 -13.85
C LYS A 38 10.26 8.20 -12.63
N GLU A 39 9.23 9.03 -12.46
CA GLU A 39 9.20 10.06 -11.42
C GLU A 39 7.82 10.06 -10.75
N PRO A 40 7.74 10.42 -9.45
CA PRO A 40 6.47 10.55 -8.75
C PRO A 40 5.56 11.61 -9.39
N MET A 41 4.33 11.22 -9.70
CA MET A 41 3.26 12.08 -10.20
C MET A 41 2.34 12.59 -9.08
N ARG A 42 2.48 12.04 -7.85
CA ARG A 42 1.56 12.29 -6.72
C ARG A 42 0.13 11.83 -7.02
N ASP A 43 0.03 10.79 -7.84
CA ASP A 43 -1.19 10.10 -8.18
C ASP A 43 -0.89 8.61 -8.09
N ILE A 44 -1.62 7.93 -7.20
CA ILE A 44 -1.30 6.55 -6.86
C ILE A 44 -1.39 5.60 -8.06
N LEU A 45 -2.30 5.88 -9.01
CA LEU A 45 -2.50 5.04 -10.20
C LEU A 45 -1.25 4.99 -11.08
N PHE A 46 -0.44 6.05 -11.06
CA PHE A 46 0.82 6.14 -11.79
C PHE A 46 2.01 5.77 -10.91
N ASP A 47 2.02 6.22 -9.65
CA ASP A 47 3.16 6.04 -8.75
C ASP A 47 3.42 4.56 -8.47
N GLU A 48 2.37 3.74 -8.32
CA GLU A 48 2.50 2.29 -8.12
C GLU A 48 3.09 1.55 -9.35
N LYS A 49 3.12 2.19 -10.52
CA LYS A 49 3.60 1.60 -11.77
C LYS A 49 5.04 2.01 -12.11
N ILE A 50 5.66 2.93 -11.36
CA ILE A 50 7.02 3.43 -11.60
C ILE A 50 8.00 2.27 -11.81
N ALA A 51 8.86 2.36 -12.83
CA ALA A 51 9.84 1.31 -13.09
C ALA A 51 10.81 1.15 -11.91
N GLY A 52 10.88 -0.07 -11.38
CA GLY A 52 11.74 -0.40 -10.23
C GLY A 52 11.13 -0.03 -8.88
N SER A 53 9.90 0.45 -8.84
CA SER A 53 9.19 0.61 -7.56
C SER A 53 8.67 -0.73 -7.05
N PHE A 54 8.39 -0.79 -5.76
CA PHE A 54 7.50 -1.80 -5.19
C PHE A 54 6.52 -1.11 -4.25
N HIS A 55 5.37 -1.74 -4.03
CA HIS A 55 4.42 -1.25 -3.02
C HIS A 55 3.91 -2.37 -2.13
N PHE A 56 3.60 -1.97 -0.89
CA PHE A 56 2.83 -2.77 0.05
C PHE A 56 1.55 -2.03 0.38
N THR A 57 0.46 -2.78 0.46
CA THR A 57 -0.87 -2.22 0.71
C THR A 57 -1.42 -2.78 2.01
N PRO A 58 -1.40 -2.03 3.12
CA PRO A 58 -2.09 -2.43 4.33
C PRO A 58 -3.61 -2.38 4.12
N GLY A 59 -4.29 -3.39 4.64
CA GLY A 59 -5.73 -3.55 4.56
C GLY A 59 -6.17 -4.56 3.50
N GLN A 60 -7.31 -4.29 2.87
CA GLN A 60 -8.12 -5.19 2.08
C GLN A 60 -7.31 -5.86 0.97
N ALA A 61 -7.37 -7.18 0.93
CA ALA A 61 -6.92 -7.93 -0.25
C ALA A 61 -7.96 -7.86 -1.36
N TYR A 62 -7.51 -7.87 -2.61
CA TYR A 62 -8.41 -8.09 -3.74
C TYR A 62 -9.04 -9.48 -3.65
N GLU A 63 -10.30 -9.60 -4.08
CA GLU A 63 -10.96 -10.89 -4.19
C GLU A 63 -10.48 -11.65 -5.44
N GLY A 64 -10.63 -12.97 -5.44
CA GLY A 64 -10.27 -13.83 -6.57
C GLY A 64 -8.84 -14.36 -6.47
N VAL A 65 -8.09 -14.31 -7.57
CA VAL A 65 -6.77 -14.98 -7.68
C VAL A 65 -5.69 -14.38 -6.78
N ALA A 66 -5.84 -13.12 -6.39
CA ALA A 66 -4.89 -12.38 -5.54
C ALA A 66 -5.35 -12.30 -4.07
N ASP A 67 -6.40 -13.03 -3.69
CA ASP A 67 -6.94 -13.01 -2.34
C ASP A 67 -6.01 -13.73 -1.35
N ASN A 68 -5.67 -13.05 -0.26
CA ASN A 68 -4.88 -13.61 0.83
C ASN A 68 -5.69 -13.74 2.14
N GLY A 69 -7.00 -13.49 2.10
CA GLY A 69 -7.91 -13.57 3.22
C GLY A 69 -7.94 -12.32 4.12
N ASN A 70 -7.11 -11.30 3.86
CA ASN A 70 -7.19 -10.06 4.65
C ASN A 70 -8.45 -9.27 4.29
N ARG A 71 -9.21 -8.86 5.31
CA ARG A 71 -10.46 -8.10 5.17
C ARG A 71 -10.38 -6.82 5.98
N SER A 72 -10.58 -5.69 5.32
CA SER A 72 -10.45 -4.36 5.91
C SER A 72 -11.27 -3.35 5.13
N GLN A 73 -11.60 -2.21 5.76
CA GLN A 73 -12.19 -1.07 5.04
C GLN A 73 -11.12 -0.16 4.40
N VAL A 74 -9.85 -0.39 4.72
CA VAL A 74 -8.71 0.35 4.16
C VAL A 74 -8.07 -0.47 3.06
N HIS A 75 -7.60 0.17 2.00
CA HIS A 75 -6.65 -0.38 1.04
C HIS A 75 -5.69 0.78 0.72
N TRP A 76 -4.51 0.76 1.33
CA TRP A 76 -3.62 1.92 1.37
C TRP A 76 -2.27 1.66 0.71
N ASP A 77 -2.10 2.07 -0.54
CA ASP A 77 -0.87 1.79 -1.27
C ASP A 77 0.30 2.68 -0.80
N MET A 78 1.39 2.04 -0.37
CA MET A 78 2.64 2.71 -0.01
C MET A 78 3.73 2.33 -1.00
N VAL A 79 4.08 3.27 -1.87
CA VAL A 79 5.08 3.07 -2.93
C VAL A 79 6.48 3.41 -2.42
N CYS A 80 7.44 2.51 -2.70
CA CYS A 80 8.86 2.71 -2.51
C CYS A 80 9.55 2.72 -3.87
N ILE A 81 10.32 3.77 -4.17
CA ILE A 81 11.04 3.95 -5.43
C ILE A 81 12.54 3.83 -5.13
N GLN A 82 13.28 3.11 -5.96
CA GLN A 82 14.73 2.86 -5.82
C GLN A 82 15.58 3.91 -6.54
#